data_AF-W8TLP9-F1
#
_entry.id   AF-W8TLP9-F1
#
_cell.length_a   1.000
_cell.length_b   1.000
_cell.length_c   1.000
_cell.angle_alpha   90.00
_cell.angle_beta   90.00
_cell.angle_gamma   90.00
#
_symmetry.space_group_name_H-M   'P 1'
#
loop_
_entity.id
_entity.type
_entity.pdbx_description
1 polymer ?
#
loop_
_entity_poly.entity_id
_entity_poly.type
_entity_poly.pdbx_seq_one_letter_code
_entity_poly.pdbx_strand_id
1 'polypeptide(L)'
;KWIASRSECFVSDYQGRGHQTRAELAFDNEGRFLALRVDTVANIGAYISTFGAGIPSAIYSALLAGVYRTPAIVVQSTGVFTNTVPTDAYRGAGRPEACYVLERLADAAARQLGMDRAEIRRRNLIPVEAMPYKTPIGSVYDCGNFPKVLSRLVDVTGYEGFAKRQAAAARTRKLRG
;
A
#
# COMPACT_ATOMS: atom_id res chain seq x y z
N LYS A 1 -10.97 35.34 -18.79
CA LYS A 1 -10.82 34.66 -17.49
C LYS A 1 -11.65 33.38 -17.55
N TRP A 2 -11.07 32.20 -17.27
CA TRP A 2 -11.82 30.94 -17.18
C TRP A 2 -11.99 30.54 -15.71
N ILE A 3 -13.18 30.08 -15.33
CA ILE A 3 -13.53 29.59 -13.99
C ILE A 3 -14.52 28.45 -14.17
N ALA A 4 -14.13 27.23 -13.82
CA ALA A 4 -15.03 26.09 -13.84
C ALA A 4 -16.02 26.11 -12.68
N SER A 5 -17.23 25.65 -12.92
CA SER A 5 -18.18 25.23 -11.89
C SER A 5 -17.75 23.89 -11.26
N ARG A 6 -18.36 23.56 -10.12
CA ARG A 6 -18.11 22.27 -9.46
C ARG A 6 -18.48 21.07 -10.36
N SER A 7 -19.58 21.18 -11.10
CA SER A 7 -20.04 20.10 -11.97
C SER A 7 -19.08 19.88 -13.13
N GLU A 8 -18.54 20.96 -13.71
CA GLU A 8 -17.49 20.86 -14.73
C GLU A 8 -16.26 20.15 -14.18
N CYS A 9 -15.75 20.55 -13.00
CA CYS A 9 -14.61 19.89 -12.38
C CYS A 9 -14.80 18.36 -12.21
N PHE A 10 -16.01 17.89 -11.85
CA PHE A 10 -16.26 16.46 -11.70
C PHE A 10 -16.17 15.67 -13.01
N VAL A 11 -16.48 16.29 -14.14
CA VAL A 11 -16.54 15.62 -15.46
C VAL A 11 -15.39 15.99 -16.39
N SER A 12 -14.51 16.91 -16.00
CA SER A 12 -13.36 17.33 -16.82
C SER A 12 -12.01 17.22 -16.11
N ASP A 13 -11.96 17.33 -14.78
CA ASP A 13 -10.69 17.28 -14.07
C ASP A 13 -10.21 15.84 -13.93
N TYR A 14 -8.89 15.70 -13.73
CA TYR A 14 -8.28 14.41 -13.52
C TYR A 14 -8.82 13.70 -12.29
N GLN A 15 -9.04 12.40 -12.43
CA GLN A 15 -9.44 11.55 -11.32
C GLN A 15 -8.22 10.88 -10.69
N GLY A 16 -8.37 10.41 -9.45
CA GLY A 16 -7.32 9.64 -8.79
C GLY A 16 -7.66 8.15 -8.76
N ARG A 17 -6.63 7.33 -8.55
CA ARG A 17 -6.76 5.86 -8.43
C ARG A 17 -7.16 5.22 -9.75
N GLY A 18 -7.96 4.14 -9.72
CA GLY A 18 -8.34 3.36 -10.89
C GLY A 18 -7.51 2.09 -11.09
N HIS A 19 -6.88 1.58 -10.03
CA HIS A 19 -6.17 0.31 -10.06
C HIS A 19 -7.09 -0.84 -9.65
N GLN A 20 -7.06 -1.92 -10.43
CA GLN A 20 -7.52 -3.24 -10.05
C GLN A 20 -6.30 -4.13 -9.89
N THR A 21 -5.98 -4.52 -8.66
CA THR A 21 -4.75 -5.23 -8.34
C THR A 21 -5.05 -6.62 -7.78
N ARG A 22 -4.44 -7.64 -8.38
CA ARG A 22 -4.25 -8.97 -7.80
C ARG A 22 -2.84 -9.05 -7.26
N ALA A 23 -2.69 -9.40 -5.99
CA ALA A 23 -1.38 -9.52 -5.36
C ALA A 23 -1.30 -10.71 -4.41
N GLU A 24 -0.12 -11.28 -4.31
CA GLU A 24 0.16 -12.50 -3.56
C GLU A 24 1.48 -12.33 -2.80
N LEU A 25 1.48 -12.67 -1.51
CA LEU A 25 2.65 -12.59 -0.64
C LEU A 25 3.00 -14.00 -0.16
N ALA A 26 4.21 -14.46 -0.49
CA ALA A 26 4.77 -15.69 0.04
C ALA A 26 5.47 -15.41 1.38
N PHE A 27 5.28 -16.30 2.35
CA PHE A 27 5.90 -16.22 3.68
C PHE A 27 6.21 -17.61 4.24
N ASP A 28 7.19 -17.71 5.14
CA ASP A 28 7.52 -18.94 5.86
C ASP A 28 6.67 -19.14 7.14
N ASN A 29 6.87 -20.26 7.84
CA ASN A 29 6.14 -20.59 9.06
C ASN A 29 6.46 -19.63 10.21
N GLU A 30 7.63 -19.00 10.17
CA GLU A 30 8.04 -17.95 11.09
C GLU A 30 7.48 -16.56 10.70
N GLY A 31 6.71 -16.47 9.61
CA GLY A 31 6.08 -15.25 9.13
C GLY A 31 7.03 -14.27 8.47
N ARG A 32 8.20 -14.71 7.99
CA ARG A 32 9.11 -13.88 7.18
C ARG A 32 8.62 -13.83 5.73
N PHE A 33 8.67 -12.66 5.13
CA PHE A 33 8.24 -12.44 3.75
C PHE A 33 9.33 -12.93 2.79
N LEU A 34 8.93 -13.78 1.85
CA LEU A 34 9.83 -14.44 0.90
C LEU A 34 9.72 -13.80 -0.49
N ALA A 35 8.50 -13.56 -0.96
CA ALA A 35 8.28 -12.99 -2.28
C ALA A 35 6.94 -12.24 -2.37
N LEU A 36 6.91 -11.20 -3.19
CA LEU A 36 5.69 -10.47 -3.56
C LEU A 36 5.48 -10.54 -5.07
N ARG A 37 4.29 -10.96 -5.49
CA ARG A 37 3.85 -10.91 -6.89
C ARG A 37 2.64 -9.98 -7.01
N VAL A 38 2.72 -9.02 -7.93
CA VAL A 38 1.65 -8.04 -8.16
C VAL A 38 1.30 -7.98 -9.64
N ASP A 39 0.03 -8.11 -9.96
CA ASP A 39 -0.55 -7.85 -11.28
C ASP A 39 -1.62 -6.76 -11.13
N THR A 40 -1.45 -5.64 -11.84
CA THR A 40 -2.36 -4.50 -11.79
C THR A 40 -2.86 -4.14 -13.18
N VAL A 41 -4.18 -3.97 -13.30
CA VAL A 41 -4.82 -3.30 -14.44
C VAL A 41 -5.21 -1.89 -13.99
N ALA A 42 -4.71 -0.87 -14.67
CA ALA A 42 -4.90 0.53 -14.30
C ALA A 42 -5.69 1.28 -15.39
N ASN A 43 -6.82 1.86 -15.02
CA ASN A 43 -7.56 2.77 -15.90
C ASN A 43 -6.76 4.08 -16.06
N ILE A 44 -6.41 4.43 -17.30
CA ILE A 44 -5.73 5.69 -17.64
C ILE A 44 -6.66 6.73 -18.28
N GLY A 45 -7.95 6.41 -18.41
CA GLY A 45 -8.98 7.23 -19.05
C GLY A 45 -8.89 7.24 -20.58
N ALA A 46 -9.50 8.23 -21.22
CA ALA A 46 -9.60 8.30 -22.69
C ALA A 46 -8.28 8.71 -23.37
N TYR A 47 -7.38 9.37 -22.63
CA TYR A 47 -6.08 9.83 -23.10
C TYR A 47 -5.12 9.93 -21.93
N ILE A 48 -3.82 9.90 -22.21
CA ILE A 48 -2.78 9.97 -21.19
C ILE A 48 -2.62 11.42 -20.72
N SER A 49 -2.90 11.65 -19.43
CA SER A 49 -2.57 12.89 -18.71
C SER A 49 -1.06 12.95 -18.39
N THR A 50 -0.61 14.06 -17.80
CA THR A 50 0.82 14.34 -17.57
C THR A 50 1.56 13.20 -16.87
N PHE A 51 1.03 12.69 -15.75
CA PHE A 51 1.62 11.53 -15.06
C PHE A 51 0.76 10.27 -15.16
N GLY A 52 -0.35 10.29 -15.92
CA GLY A 52 -1.35 9.22 -15.96
C GLY A 52 -0.78 7.81 -16.19
N ALA A 53 0.15 7.65 -17.13
CA ALA A 53 0.81 6.35 -17.37
C ALA A 53 2.00 6.07 -16.42
N GLY A 54 2.65 7.12 -15.91
CA GLY A 54 3.78 7.02 -14.98
C GLY A 54 3.37 6.53 -13.59
N ILE A 55 2.16 6.91 -13.15
CA ILE A 55 1.60 6.56 -11.84
C ILE A 55 1.45 5.04 -11.67
N PRO A 56 0.71 4.31 -12.53
CA PRO A 56 0.55 2.86 -12.40
C PRO A 56 1.82 2.08 -12.76
N SER A 57 2.82 2.71 -13.38
CA SER A 57 4.06 2.05 -13.81
C SER A 57 5.18 2.27 -12.80
N ALA A 58 6.19 3.08 -13.13
CA ALA A 58 7.42 3.24 -12.36
C ALA A 58 7.16 3.81 -10.95
N ILE A 59 6.22 4.75 -10.81
CA ILE A 59 5.95 5.39 -9.51
C ILE A 59 5.35 4.36 -8.55
N TYR A 60 4.28 3.68 -8.94
CA TYR A 60 3.64 2.62 -8.15
C TYR A 60 4.60 1.46 -7.87
N SER A 61 5.28 0.95 -8.91
CA SER A 61 6.13 -0.24 -8.79
C SER A 61 7.26 -0.03 -7.81
N ALA A 62 7.93 1.14 -7.84
CA ALA A 62 9.06 1.50 -6.97
C ALA A 62 8.72 1.54 -5.46
N LEU A 63 7.44 1.47 -5.11
CA LEU A 63 6.93 1.58 -3.74
C LEU A 63 6.49 0.24 -3.16
N LEU A 64 6.41 -0.82 -3.97
CA LEU A 64 5.94 -2.14 -3.55
C LEU A 64 6.95 -2.90 -2.66
N ALA A 65 8.16 -2.37 -2.43
CA ALA A 65 9.01 -2.88 -1.34
C ALA A 65 8.48 -2.47 0.05
N GLY A 66 7.75 -1.34 0.13
CA GLY A 66 7.26 -0.78 1.38
C GLY A 66 8.39 -0.58 2.39
N VAL A 67 8.12 -0.94 3.65
CA VAL A 67 9.10 -0.87 4.75
C VAL A 67 9.62 -2.26 5.14
N TYR A 68 9.42 -3.26 4.28
CA TYR A 68 9.64 -4.67 4.60
C TYR A 68 10.83 -5.25 3.83
N ARG A 69 11.52 -6.20 4.47
CA ARG A 69 12.53 -7.05 3.86
C ARG A 69 11.84 -8.19 3.10
N THR A 70 11.45 -7.90 1.86
CA THR A 70 10.87 -8.91 0.94
C THR A 70 11.85 -9.12 -0.21
N PRO A 71 12.64 -10.21 -0.24
CA PRO A 71 13.82 -10.30 -1.10
C PRO A 71 13.51 -10.43 -2.59
N ALA A 72 12.36 -10.99 -2.95
CA ALA A 72 11.94 -11.12 -4.35
C ALA A 72 10.62 -10.38 -4.59
N ILE A 73 10.60 -9.47 -5.57
CA ILE A 73 9.39 -8.72 -5.93
C ILE A 73 9.27 -8.71 -7.45
N VAL A 74 8.10 -9.11 -7.95
CA VAL A 74 7.73 -9.00 -9.36
C VAL A 74 6.44 -8.21 -9.50
N VAL A 75 6.45 -7.25 -10.42
CA VAL A 75 5.34 -6.33 -10.65
C VAL A 75 5.04 -6.30 -12.15
N GLN A 76 3.80 -6.58 -12.50
CA GLN A 76 3.23 -6.33 -13.80
C GLN A 76 2.13 -5.27 -13.66
N SER A 77 2.17 -4.26 -14.52
CA SER A 77 1.15 -3.20 -14.57
C SER A 77 0.74 -2.94 -16.01
N THR A 78 -0.56 -3.01 -16.25
CA THR A 78 -1.19 -2.84 -17.56
C THR A 78 -2.09 -1.62 -17.54
N GLY A 79 -1.72 -0.56 -18.27
CA GLY A 79 -2.57 0.60 -18.48
C GLY A 79 -3.63 0.31 -19.55
N VAL A 80 -4.89 0.65 -19.27
CA VAL A 80 -6.02 0.47 -20.21
C VAL A 80 -6.76 1.78 -20.45
N PHE A 81 -7.00 2.09 -21.73
CA PHE A 81 -7.84 3.22 -22.12
C PHE A 81 -9.31 2.90 -21.89
N THR A 82 -10.07 3.90 -21.45
CA THR A 82 -11.52 3.78 -21.23
C THR A 82 -12.22 5.08 -21.61
N ASN A 83 -13.53 5.06 -21.81
CA ASN A 83 -14.33 6.27 -22.08
C ASN A 83 -14.61 7.09 -20.80
N THR A 84 -13.58 7.38 -20.01
CA THR A 84 -13.65 8.24 -18.81
C THR A 84 -12.66 9.39 -18.91
N VAL A 85 -12.82 10.42 -18.07
CA VAL A 85 -11.75 11.40 -17.84
C VAL A 85 -10.45 10.70 -17.42
N PRO A 86 -9.28 11.27 -17.77
CA PRO A 86 -8.00 10.69 -17.38
C PRO A 86 -7.84 10.57 -15.87
N THR A 87 -7.08 9.56 -15.46
CA THR A 87 -6.55 9.48 -14.11
C THR A 87 -5.19 10.20 -14.06
N ASP A 88 -4.90 10.87 -12.95
CA ASP A 88 -3.61 11.51 -12.71
C ASP A 88 -3.34 11.65 -11.20
N ALA A 89 -2.31 12.41 -10.85
CA ALA A 89 -1.78 12.55 -9.51
C ALA A 89 -2.81 13.15 -8.56
N TYR A 90 -3.28 12.31 -7.63
CA TYR A 90 -4.08 12.74 -6.50
C TYR A 90 -3.44 12.28 -5.19
N ARG A 91 -2.88 13.24 -4.44
CA ARG A 91 -2.26 13.07 -3.10
C ARG A 91 -1.50 11.74 -2.94
N GLY A 92 -0.25 11.72 -3.39
CA GLY A 92 0.67 10.59 -3.23
C GLY A 92 0.89 9.77 -4.50
N ALA A 93 -0.13 9.65 -5.38
CA ALA A 93 -0.07 9.07 -6.72
C ALA A 93 0.65 7.70 -6.81
N GLY A 94 -0.09 6.59 -6.76
CA GLY A 94 0.46 5.23 -6.72
C GLY A 94 0.89 4.79 -5.31
N ARG A 95 1.33 5.73 -4.44
CA ARG A 95 1.66 5.44 -3.03
C ARG A 95 0.49 4.88 -2.24
N PRO A 96 -0.71 5.49 -2.24
CA PRO A 96 -1.85 4.94 -1.51
C PRO A 96 -2.20 3.51 -1.95
N GLU A 97 -2.13 3.23 -3.24
CA GLU A 97 -2.42 1.93 -3.84
C GLU A 97 -1.38 0.88 -3.42
N ALA A 98 -0.08 1.21 -3.48
CA ALA A 98 0.99 0.31 -3.08
C ALA A 98 0.93 0.01 -1.58
N CYS A 99 0.76 1.04 -0.73
CA CYS A 99 0.60 0.86 0.70
C CYS A 99 -0.63 0.01 1.03
N TYR A 100 -1.76 0.24 0.35
CA TYR A 100 -2.96 -0.55 0.56
C TYR A 100 -2.72 -2.02 0.26
N VAL A 101 -2.12 -2.35 -0.89
CA VAL A 101 -1.82 -3.73 -1.27
C VAL A 101 -0.92 -4.42 -0.23
N LEU A 102 0.19 -3.79 0.12
CA LEU A 102 1.16 -4.35 1.07
C LEU A 102 0.56 -4.58 2.45
N GLU A 103 -0.12 -3.59 3.01
CA GLU A 103 -0.64 -3.67 4.37
C GLU A 103 -1.82 -4.66 4.47
N ARG A 104 -2.63 -4.78 3.41
CA ARG A 104 -3.69 -5.78 3.34
C ARG A 104 -3.14 -7.20 3.26
N LEU A 105 -2.04 -7.40 2.53
CA LEU A 105 -1.36 -8.70 2.45
C LEU A 105 -0.67 -9.05 3.77
N ALA A 106 0.01 -8.11 4.42
CA ALA A 106 0.61 -8.33 5.73
C ALA A 106 -0.45 -8.74 6.77
N ASP A 107 -1.62 -8.08 6.77
CA ASP A 107 -2.73 -8.48 7.63
C ASP A 107 -3.33 -9.84 7.28
N ALA A 108 -3.38 -10.19 5.99
CA ALA A 108 -3.86 -11.50 5.55
C ALA A 108 -2.91 -12.61 5.99
N ALA A 109 -1.61 -12.41 5.82
CA ALA A 109 -0.57 -13.33 6.28
C ALA A 109 -0.62 -13.50 7.81
N ALA A 110 -0.79 -12.40 8.57
CA ALA A 110 -0.97 -12.47 10.02
C ALA A 110 -2.14 -13.38 10.40
N ARG A 111 -3.30 -13.19 9.77
CA ARG A 111 -4.49 -14.02 10.02
C ARG A 111 -4.25 -15.49 9.66
N GLN A 112 -3.60 -15.76 8.53
CA GLN A 112 -3.33 -17.13 8.09
C GLN A 112 -2.38 -17.88 9.03
N LEU A 113 -1.42 -17.19 9.63
CA LEU A 113 -0.48 -17.76 10.61
C LEU A 113 -1.00 -17.74 12.06
N GLY A 114 -2.17 -17.15 12.32
CA GLY A 114 -2.63 -16.88 13.68
C GLY A 114 -1.71 -15.94 14.46
N MET A 115 -0.97 -15.07 13.76
CA MET A 115 0.00 -14.15 14.31
C MET A 115 -0.62 -12.76 14.54
N ASP A 116 -0.12 -12.04 15.54
CA ASP A 116 -0.50 -10.64 15.75
C ASP A 116 -0.07 -9.74 14.55
N ARG A 117 -0.92 -8.76 14.21
CA ARG A 117 -0.69 -7.86 13.05
C ARG A 117 0.53 -6.97 13.24
N ALA A 118 0.82 -6.51 14.45
CA ALA A 118 2.04 -5.75 14.71
C ALA A 118 3.26 -6.67 14.68
N GLU A 119 3.12 -7.90 15.19
CA GLU A 119 4.21 -8.86 15.24
C GLU A 119 4.72 -9.29 13.87
N ILE A 120 3.83 -9.65 12.93
CA ILE A 120 4.28 -10.01 11.58
C ILE A 120 5.05 -8.86 10.91
N ARG A 121 4.66 -7.61 11.19
CA ARG A 121 5.37 -6.44 10.68
C ARG A 121 6.74 -6.34 11.33
N ARG A 122 6.85 -6.44 12.66
CA ARG A 122 8.14 -6.38 13.38
C ARG A 122 9.17 -7.36 12.79
N ARG A 123 8.76 -8.58 12.47
CA ARG A 123 9.65 -9.60 11.88
C ARG A 123 10.23 -9.18 10.52
N ASN A 124 9.44 -8.43 9.75
CA ASN A 124 9.73 -8.10 8.37
C ASN A 124 10.26 -6.68 8.16
N LEU A 125 10.17 -5.77 9.13
CA LEU A 125 10.67 -4.41 8.96
C LEU A 125 12.15 -4.40 8.57
N ILE A 126 12.51 -3.45 7.69
CA ILE A 126 13.92 -3.13 7.41
C ILE A 126 14.51 -2.53 8.70
N PRO A 127 15.60 -3.09 9.24
CA PRO A 127 16.18 -2.59 10.47
C PRO A 127 17.03 -1.33 10.21
N VAL A 128 17.30 -0.56 11.26
CA VAL A 128 17.96 0.76 11.15
C VAL A 128 19.37 0.61 10.59
N GLU A 129 20.08 -0.42 11.06
CA GLU A 129 21.46 -0.76 10.69
C GLU A 129 21.61 -1.24 9.24
N ALA A 130 20.50 -1.52 8.54
CA ALA A 130 20.54 -1.87 7.12
C ALA A 130 20.53 -0.65 6.19
N MET A 131 20.43 0.57 6.73
CA MET A 131 20.45 1.80 5.93
C MET A 131 21.88 2.21 5.57
N PRO A 132 22.16 2.62 4.31
CA PRO A 132 21.23 2.73 3.20
C PRO A 132 20.83 1.36 2.64
N TYR A 133 19.53 1.17 2.39
CA TYR A 133 18.98 -0.13 1.98
C TYR A 133 18.59 -0.13 0.50
N LYS A 134 19.26 -0.96 -0.31
CA LYS A 134 18.86 -1.19 -1.71
C LYS A 134 17.66 -2.14 -1.75
N THR A 135 16.52 -1.65 -2.22
CA THR A 135 15.33 -2.49 -2.39
C THR A 135 15.47 -3.40 -3.61
N PRO A 136 14.80 -4.58 -3.63
CA PRO A 136 14.83 -5.49 -4.79
C PRO A 136 14.18 -4.93 -6.06
N ILE A 137 13.53 -3.76 -5.97
CA ILE A 137 12.86 -3.06 -7.06
C ILE A 137 13.57 -1.75 -7.45
N GLY A 138 14.82 -1.57 -7.00
CA GLY A 138 15.74 -0.56 -7.53
C GLY A 138 15.93 0.69 -6.67
N SER A 139 14.96 1.10 -5.87
CA SER A 139 15.13 2.27 -4.98
C SER A 139 16.20 2.01 -3.90
N VAL A 140 16.93 3.04 -3.49
CA VAL A 140 17.79 3.00 -2.30
C VAL A 140 17.13 3.86 -1.24
N TYR A 141 16.81 3.27 -0.09
CA TYR A 141 16.38 4.03 1.06
C TYR A 141 17.60 4.62 1.75
N ASP A 142 17.55 5.92 1.99
CA ASP A 142 18.62 6.72 2.58
C ASP A 142 18.65 6.56 4.10
N CYS A 143 17.49 6.61 4.75
CA CYS A 143 17.33 6.51 6.19
C CYS A 143 15.94 5.96 6.58
N GLY A 144 15.82 5.53 7.84
CA GLY A 144 14.52 5.14 8.40
C GLY A 144 14.67 4.31 9.67
N ASN A 145 13.85 4.63 10.69
CA ASN A 145 13.72 3.81 11.89
C ASN A 145 12.29 3.28 12.02
N PHE A 146 11.93 2.39 11.09
CA PHE A 146 10.61 1.77 11.05
C PHE A 146 10.26 0.98 12.31
N PRO A 147 11.19 0.23 12.96
CA PRO A 147 10.89 -0.44 14.23
C PRO A 147 10.45 0.53 15.32
N LYS A 148 11.13 1.68 15.46
CA LYS A 148 10.75 2.74 16.42
C LYS A 148 9.41 3.39 16.09
N VAL A 149 9.10 3.56 14.81
CA VAL A 149 7.79 4.11 14.39
C VAL A 149 6.67 3.13 14.75
N LEU A 150 6.86 1.83 14.50
CA LEU A 150 5.88 0.80 14.86
C LEU A 150 5.73 0.67 16.38
N SER A 151 6.83 0.66 17.15
CA SER A 151 6.75 0.60 18.62
C SER A 151 5.99 1.80 19.18
N ARG A 152 6.31 3.01 18.70
CA ARG A 152 5.61 4.22 19.12
C ARG A 152 4.13 4.17 18.78
N LEU A 153 3.76 3.65 17.60
CA LEU A 153 2.37 3.49 17.18
C LEU A 153 1.61 2.55 18.13
N VAL A 154 2.21 1.42 18.49
CA VAL A 154 1.63 0.44 19.43
C VAL A 154 1.36 1.09 20.79
N ASP A 155 2.32 1.88 21.29
CA ASP A 155 2.21 2.56 22.58
C ASP A 155 1.09 3.61 22.58
N VAL A 156 1.11 4.56 21.64
CA VAL A 156 0.21 5.72 21.67
C VAL A 156 -1.24 5.37 21.34
N THR A 157 -1.47 4.26 20.64
CA THR A 157 -2.81 3.80 20.28
C THR A 157 -3.43 2.91 21.36
N GLY A 158 -2.66 2.51 22.38
CA GLY A 158 -3.07 1.49 23.35
C GLY A 158 -3.48 0.21 22.63
N TYR A 159 -2.65 -0.24 21.68
CA TYR A 159 -2.93 -1.37 20.78
C TYR A 159 -3.25 -2.66 21.54
N GLU A 160 -2.53 -2.95 22.63
CA GLU A 160 -2.75 -4.15 23.46
C GLU A 160 -4.17 -4.22 24.05
N GLY A 161 -4.79 -3.06 24.33
CA GLY A 161 -6.17 -2.98 24.81
C GLY A 161 -7.22 -3.20 23.72
N PHE A 162 -6.85 -3.34 22.45
CA PHE A 162 -7.79 -3.39 21.33
C PHE A 162 -8.75 -4.58 21.42
N ALA A 163 -8.27 -5.78 21.75
CA ALA A 163 -9.12 -6.97 21.87
C ALA A 163 -10.26 -6.77 22.89
N LYS A 164 -9.96 -6.13 24.03
CA LYS A 164 -10.98 -5.78 25.03
C LYS A 164 -12.00 -4.77 24.48
N ARG A 165 -11.54 -3.75 23.75
CA ARG A 165 -12.41 -2.74 23.12
C ARG A 165 -13.28 -3.34 22.02
N GLN A 166 -12.76 -4.29 21.25
CA GLN A 166 -13.49 -5.01 20.21
C GLN A 166 -14.59 -5.89 20.82
N ALA A 167 -14.27 -6.68 21.85
CA ALA A 167 -15.26 -7.49 22.57
C ALA A 167 -16.37 -6.63 23.19
N ALA A 168 -16.02 -5.46 23.75
CA ALA A 168 -17.01 -4.51 24.28
C ALA A 168 -17.96 -3.97 23.21
N ALA A 169 -17.47 -3.66 22.01
CA ALA A 169 -18.29 -3.19 20.90
C ALA A 169 -19.25 -4.28 20.39
N ALA A 170 -18.78 -5.53 20.33
CA ALA A 170 -19.59 -6.68 19.90
C ALA A 170 -20.83 -6.89 20.78
N ARG A 171 -20.75 -6.63 22.09
CA ARG A 171 -21.91 -6.67 23.01
C ARG A 171 -23.03 -5.70 22.61
N THR A 172 -22.68 -4.65 21.88
CA THR A 172 -23.62 -3.64 21.34
C THR A 172 -23.89 -3.81 19.85
N ARG A 173 -23.57 -4.98 19.27
CA ARG A 173 -23.71 -5.30 17.83
C ARG A 173 -22.95 -4.35 16.89
N LYS A 174 -21.83 -3.79 17.37
CA LYS A 174 -20.94 -2.93 16.56
C LYS A 174 -19.68 -3.69 16.18
N LEU A 175 -19.23 -3.54 14.93
CA LEU A 175 -17.94 -4.02 14.46
C LEU A 175 -16.86 -2.98 14.76
N ARG A 176 -15.72 -3.42 15.30
CA ARG A 176 -14.54 -2.59 15.53
C ARG A 176 -13.34 -3.25 14.86
N GLY A 177 -12.72 -2.53 13.94
CA GLY A 177 -11.53 -2.91 13.18
C GLY A 177 -10.38 -1.94 13.38
#